data_AF-A0A4W4G0K9-F1
#
_entry.id   AF-A0A4W4G0K9-F1
#
_cell.length_a   1.000
_cell.length_b   1.000
_cell.length_c   1.000
_cell.angle_alpha   90.00
_cell.angle_beta   90.00
_cell.angle_gamma   90.00
#
_symmetry.space_group_name_H-M   'P 1'
#
loop_
_entity.id
_entity.type
_entity.pdbx_description
1 polymer ?
#
loop_
_entity_poly.entity_id
_entity_poly.type
_entity_poly.pdbx_seq_one_letter_code
_entity_poly.pdbx_strand_id
1 'polypeptide(L)'
;MRALLGFTVAVYCLALVFCIEWGTLQRWRDWKQQYKREFGRRAIWTQNLNAIIDCNKVFLLGRSNFTMAVNKFGAAVCSGTFLSKLLLCTNIACEGPSPIKVPRLGPAPDSLDYRALGFVTPVKDQGACSSSWAFSVVGAIEAQVAKTTGVLLSLSVQNLVDCSTNITYGCDGAWMGNAYNYVQSRGINSEANYPYRAKVGTCILASVETNCPGHGRLPSGDEEVLKKALASFGPITVTIDASNISFMFYKTGIYDDPQCGMSKVTLDVLLVGYGSENGVDYWIIKNSWGTGWGEKGYMRLLRNGSNFCGIANYALFPLL
;
A
#
# COMPACT_ATOMS: atom_id res chain seq x y z
N MET A 1 -35.28 -44.06 23.52
CA MET A 1 -35.37 -42.94 22.54
C MET A 1 -34.43 -41.77 22.85
N ARG A 2 -34.41 -41.19 24.06
CA ARG A 2 -33.51 -40.04 24.37
C ARG A 2 -32.00 -40.32 24.24
N ALA A 3 -31.54 -41.52 24.58
CA ALA A 3 -30.12 -41.90 24.47
C ALA A 3 -29.64 -42.06 23.01
N LEU A 4 -30.49 -42.60 22.12
CA LEU A 4 -30.20 -42.73 20.69
C LEU A 4 -30.15 -41.36 19.98
N LEU A 5 -31.01 -40.42 20.41
CA LEU A 5 -31.01 -39.05 19.91
C LEU A 5 -29.73 -38.29 20.32
N GLY A 6 -29.27 -38.47 21.57
CA GLY A 6 -28.00 -37.89 22.04
C GLY A 6 -26.76 -38.46 21.32
N PHE A 7 -26.75 -39.76 21.05
CA PHE A 7 -25.64 -40.42 20.35
C PHE A 7 -25.56 -40.00 18.88
N THR A 8 -26.70 -39.92 18.18
CA THR A 8 -26.75 -39.47 16.78
C THR A 8 -26.34 -38.00 16.65
N VAL A 9 -26.83 -37.12 17.53
CA VAL A 9 -26.41 -35.70 17.56
C VAL A 9 -24.91 -35.56 17.81
N ALA A 10 -24.33 -36.34 18.74
CA ALA A 10 -22.89 -36.31 19.01
C ALA A 10 -22.04 -36.75 17.80
N VAL A 11 -22.44 -37.80 17.09
CA VAL A 11 -21.74 -38.27 15.88
C VAL A 11 -21.82 -37.23 14.75
N TYR A 12 -22.97 -36.59 14.53
CA TYR A 12 -23.11 -35.51 13.56
C TYR A 12 -22.25 -34.30 13.90
N CYS A 13 -22.22 -33.89 15.18
CA CYS A 13 -21.37 -32.80 15.64
C CYS A 13 -19.88 -33.12 15.43
N LEU A 14 -19.43 -34.33 15.75
CA LEU A 14 -18.05 -34.75 15.51
C LEU A 14 -17.70 -34.75 14.01
N ALA A 15 -18.56 -35.33 13.17
CA ALA A 15 -18.35 -35.36 11.72
C ALA A 15 -18.27 -33.94 11.11
N LEU A 16 -19.09 -33.00 11.58
CA LEU A 16 -19.04 -31.59 11.18
C LEU A 16 -17.74 -30.93 11.62
N VAL A 17 -17.31 -31.13 12.87
CA VAL A 17 -16.03 -30.61 13.37
C VAL A 17 -14.86 -31.15 12.55
N PHE A 18 -14.84 -32.45 12.27
CA PHE A 18 -13.83 -33.06 11.40
C PHE A 18 -13.83 -32.46 9.99
N CYS A 19 -15.00 -32.27 9.37
CA CYS A 19 -15.09 -31.65 8.03
C CYS A 19 -14.58 -30.21 8.02
N ILE A 20 -14.93 -29.39 9.01
CA ILE A 20 -14.47 -28.00 9.15
C ILE A 20 -12.95 -27.97 9.33
N GLU A 21 -12.42 -28.84 10.19
CA GLU A 21 -10.99 -28.91 10.44
C GLU A 21 -10.21 -29.39 9.22
N TRP A 22 -10.74 -30.37 8.50
CA TRP A 22 -10.14 -30.90 7.27
C TRP A 22 -10.14 -29.87 6.15
N GLY A 23 -11.26 -29.15 5.95
CA GLY A 23 -11.34 -28.04 5.00
C GLY A 23 -10.37 -26.90 5.32
N THR A 24 -10.23 -26.56 6.60
CA THR A 24 -9.26 -25.55 7.06
C THR A 24 -7.81 -26.02 6.85
N LEU A 25 -7.52 -27.30 7.09
CA LEU A 25 -6.22 -27.90 6.86
C LEU A 25 -5.85 -27.91 5.37
N GLN A 26 -6.80 -28.20 4.48
CA GLN A 26 -6.57 -28.18 3.04
C GLN A 26 -6.22 -26.77 2.57
N ARG A 27 -7.03 -25.77 2.93
CA ARG A 27 -6.77 -24.36 2.60
C ARG A 27 -5.41 -23.88 3.13
N TRP A 28 -4.98 -24.35 4.31
CA TRP A 28 -3.65 -24.08 4.85
C TRP A 28 -2.54 -24.68 3.99
N ARG A 29 -2.69 -25.93 3.53
CA ARG A 29 -1.72 -26.60 2.65
C ARG A 29 -1.62 -25.90 1.30
N ASP A 30 -2.76 -25.58 0.69
CA ASP A 30 -2.83 -24.88 -0.60
C ASP A 30 -2.14 -23.50 -0.49
N TRP A 31 -2.42 -22.76 0.59
CA TRP A 31 -1.77 -21.48 0.86
C TRP A 31 -0.25 -21.62 0.99
N LYS A 32 0.25 -22.61 1.75
CA LYS A 32 1.69 -22.85 1.87
C LYS A 32 2.33 -23.19 0.53
N GLN A 33 1.66 -23.99 -0.29
CA GLN A 33 2.14 -24.34 -1.62
C GLN A 33 2.19 -23.12 -2.54
N GLN A 34 1.11 -22.33 -2.58
CA GLN A 34 1.01 -21.12 -3.39
C GLN A 34 2.13 -20.10 -3.07
N TYR A 35 2.40 -19.88 -1.78
CA TYR A 35 3.38 -18.89 -1.32
C TYR A 35 4.76 -19.49 -0.96
N LYS A 36 5.01 -20.74 -1.36
CA LYS A 36 6.28 -21.47 -1.13
C LYS A 36 6.75 -21.37 0.33
N ARG A 37 5.84 -21.60 1.28
CA ARG A 37 6.11 -21.56 2.72
C ARG A 37 6.37 -22.98 3.26
N GLU A 38 7.58 -23.22 3.73
CA GLU A 38 7.95 -24.49 4.36
C GLU A 38 7.37 -24.60 5.78
N PHE A 39 7.58 -23.55 6.58
CA PHE A 39 7.08 -23.41 7.95
C PHE A 39 6.02 -22.31 8.05
N GLY A 40 5.17 -22.38 9.06
CA GLY A 40 4.21 -21.30 9.30
C GLY A 40 3.36 -21.47 10.54
N ARG A 41 2.87 -20.34 11.05
CA ARG A 41 2.08 -20.25 12.27
C ARG A 41 0.60 -20.53 11.95
N ARG A 42 0.24 -21.81 11.81
CA ARG A 42 -1.12 -22.25 11.43
C ARG A 42 -2.21 -21.62 12.30
N ALA A 43 -1.99 -21.50 13.61
CA ALA A 43 -2.96 -20.87 14.52
C ALA A 43 -3.28 -19.41 14.13
N ILE A 44 -2.23 -18.61 13.85
CA ILE A 44 -2.38 -17.22 13.38
C ILE A 44 -3.05 -17.18 12.01
N TRP A 45 -2.69 -18.10 11.11
CA TRP A 45 -3.33 -18.18 9.81
C TRP A 45 -4.83 -18.49 9.90
N THR A 46 -5.22 -19.42 10.77
CA THR A 46 -6.63 -19.75 11.03
C THR A 46 -7.36 -18.55 11.64
N GLN A 47 -6.74 -17.83 12.57
CA GLN A 47 -7.30 -16.62 13.16
C GLN A 47 -7.57 -15.54 12.10
N ASN A 48 -6.57 -15.25 11.25
CA ASN A 48 -6.71 -14.29 10.15
C ASN A 48 -7.79 -14.74 9.15
N LEU A 49 -7.83 -16.03 8.84
CA LEU A 49 -8.86 -16.58 7.96
C LEU A 49 -10.27 -16.38 8.53
N ASN A 50 -10.47 -16.58 9.83
CA ASN A 50 -11.77 -16.35 10.46
C ASN A 50 -12.16 -14.87 10.41
N ALA A 51 -11.22 -13.96 10.67
CA ALA A 51 -11.46 -12.52 10.54
C ALA A 51 -11.87 -12.12 9.11
N ILE A 52 -11.22 -12.71 8.09
CA ILE A 52 -11.60 -12.52 6.68
C ILE A 52 -13.03 -13.01 6.41
N ILE A 53 -13.37 -14.20 6.91
CA ILE A 53 -14.72 -14.78 6.73
C ILE A 53 -15.78 -13.89 7.38
N ASP A 54 -15.52 -13.40 8.59
CA ASP A 54 -16.47 -12.56 9.32
C ASP A 54 -16.66 -11.19 8.67
N CYS A 55 -15.58 -10.55 8.18
CA CYS A 55 -15.68 -9.32 7.40
C CYS A 55 -16.49 -9.53 6.10
N ASN A 56 -16.24 -10.62 5.37
CA ASN A 56 -16.96 -10.91 4.14
C ASN A 56 -18.47 -11.20 4.38
N LYS A 57 -18.87 -11.66 5.57
CA LYS A 57 -20.30 -11.74 5.94
C LYS A 57 -20.93 -10.34 6.02
N VAL A 58 -20.22 -9.35 6.57
CA VAL A 58 -20.69 -7.96 6.65
C VAL A 58 -20.88 -7.36 5.26
N PHE A 59 -19.95 -7.64 4.33
CA PHE A 59 -20.07 -7.28 2.92
C PHE A 59 -21.32 -7.90 2.27
N LEU A 60 -21.56 -9.20 2.48
CA LEU A 60 -22.74 -9.90 1.94
C LEU A 60 -24.07 -9.35 2.48
N LEU A 61 -24.05 -8.74 3.67
CA LEU A 61 -25.20 -8.05 4.25
C LEU A 61 -25.37 -6.61 3.75
N GLY A 62 -24.53 -6.15 2.81
CA GLY A 62 -24.55 -4.78 2.27
C GLY A 62 -24.09 -3.72 3.26
N ARG A 63 -23.32 -4.11 4.29
CA ARG A 63 -22.86 -3.22 5.37
C ARG A 63 -21.37 -2.82 5.27
N SER A 64 -20.71 -3.22 4.19
CA SER A 64 -19.34 -2.82 3.84
C SER A 64 -19.21 -2.79 2.32
N ASN A 65 -18.34 -1.91 1.81
CA ASN A 65 -18.10 -1.76 0.38
C ASN A 65 -16.87 -2.53 -0.13
N PHE A 66 -16.20 -3.32 0.72
CA PHE A 66 -15.03 -4.12 0.33
C PHE A 66 -15.06 -5.55 0.85
N THR A 67 -14.20 -6.37 0.27
CA THR A 67 -13.96 -7.75 0.70
C THR A 67 -12.49 -7.97 1.05
N MET A 68 -12.25 -9.01 1.83
CA MET A 68 -10.92 -9.48 2.20
C MET A 68 -10.62 -10.86 1.60
N ALA A 69 -9.34 -11.15 1.40
CA ALA A 69 -8.87 -12.46 0.99
C ALA A 69 -7.50 -12.79 1.60
N VAL A 70 -7.25 -14.08 1.81
CA VAL A 70 -5.93 -14.55 2.25
C VAL A 70 -4.91 -14.26 1.15
N ASN A 71 -3.81 -13.61 1.52
CA ASN A 71 -2.68 -13.31 0.64
C ASN A 71 -1.36 -13.81 1.26
N LYS A 72 -0.21 -13.36 0.76
CA LYS A 72 1.12 -13.78 1.25
C LYS A 72 1.37 -13.51 2.74
N PHE A 73 0.56 -12.64 3.36
CA PHE A 73 0.59 -12.30 4.78
C PHE A 73 -0.32 -13.19 5.64
N GLY A 74 -0.91 -14.26 5.09
CA GLY A 74 -1.87 -15.13 5.79
C GLY A 74 -1.45 -15.56 7.20
N ALA A 75 -0.15 -15.81 7.45
CA ALA A 75 0.38 -16.18 8.77
C ALA A 75 1.17 -15.05 9.48
N ALA A 76 0.96 -13.80 9.07
CA ALA A 76 1.52 -12.61 9.70
C ALA A 76 0.67 -12.18 10.90
N VAL A 77 1.32 -11.56 11.88
CA VAL A 77 0.65 -10.97 13.04
C VAL A 77 0.56 -9.47 12.79
N CYS A 78 -0.64 -8.91 12.93
CA CYS A 78 -0.92 -7.49 12.78
C CYS A 78 -0.28 -6.67 13.91
N SER A 79 -0.38 -7.16 15.16
CA SER A 79 0.27 -6.59 16.34
C SER A 79 1.64 -7.24 16.58
N GLY A 80 2.73 -6.56 16.21
CA GLY A 80 4.08 -7.01 16.53
C GLY A 80 5.14 -6.61 15.49
N THR A 81 6.36 -7.11 15.68
CA THR A 81 7.57 -6.71 14.93
C THR A 81 7.48 -6.87 13.42
N PHE A 82 6.57 -7.69 12.87
CA PHE A 82 6.47 -7.89 11.42
C PHE A 82 5.73 -6.75 10.74
N LEU A 83 4.50 -6.46 11.17
CA LEU A 83 3.77 -5.33 10.62
C LEU A 83 4.41 -4.02 11.07
N SER A 84 4.96 -3.92 12.29
CA SER A 84 5.69 -2.72 12.70
C SER A 84 7.03 -2.52 11.97
N LYS A 85 7.61 -3.57 11.37
CA LYS A 85 8.73 -3.42 10.42
C LYS A 85 8.19 -2.98 9.08
N LEU A 86 7.19 -3.67 8.51
CA LEU A 86 6.65 -3.32 7.20
C LEU A 86 6.00 -1.92 7.16
N LEU A 87 5.40 -1.54 8.28
CA LEU A 87 4.76 -0.27 8.59
C LEU A 87 5.64 0.46 9.62
N LEU A 88 6.69 1.13 9.17
CA LEU A 88 7.49 1.98 10.03
C LEU A 88 6.96 3.41 9.95
N CYS A 89 6.12 3.76 10.93
CA CYS A 89 6.07 5.12 11.43
C CYS A 89 7.13 5.21 12.54
N THR A 90 8.39 5.45 12.20
CA THR A 90 9.33 5.93 13.20
C THR A 90 8.91 7.35 13.57
N ASN A 91 9.00 7.71 14.86
CA ASN A 91 8.80 9.06 15.39
C ASN A 91 9.89 10.05 14.89
N ILE A 92 10.27 9.97 13.62
CA ILE A 92 11.02 11.01 12.95
C ILE A 92 10.03 12.15 12.82
N ALA A 93 10.30 13.25 13.51
CA ALA A 93 9.57 14.49 13.34
C ALA A 93 9.40 14.75 11.84
N CYS A 94 8.16 14.73 11.35
CA CYS A 94 7.81 14.99 9.96
C CYS A 94 7.94 16.50 9.65
N GLU A 95 9.09 17.08 10.01
CA GLU A 95 9.51 18.43 9.66
C GLU A 95 10.09 18.39 8.25
N GLY A 96 9.23 18.06 7.27
CA GLY A 96 9.48 18.36 5.88
C GLY A 96 9.42 19.87 5.62
N PRO A 97 9.91 20.33 4.46
CA PRO A 97 9.83 21.75 4.10
C PRO A 97 8.40 22.28 4.26
N SER A 98 8.28 23.56 4.63
CA SER A 98 7.00 24.24 4.77
C SER A 98 6.13 24.00 3.53
N PRO A 99 4.80 23.86 3.67
CA PRO A 99 3.90 23.75 2.53
C PRO A 99 4.24 24.84 1.51
N ILE A 100 4.59 24.44 0.29
CA ILE A 100 4.80 25.41 -0.78
C ILE A 100 3.44 26.04 -1.08
N LYS A 101 3.38 27.36 -1.30
CA LYS A 101 2.19 27.97 -1.89
C LYS A 101 1.98 27.35 -3.26
N VAL A 102 1.09 26.36 -3.31
CA VAL A 102 0.77 25.66 -4.55
C VAL A 102 0.26 26.72 -5.54
N PRO A 103 0.76 26.76 -6.79
CA PRO A 103 0.19 27.60 -7.84
C PRO A 103 -1.32 27.38 -7.92
N ARG A 104 -2.06 28.37 -8.43
CA ARG A 104 -3.53 28.28 -8.55
C ARG A 104 -3.89 27.02 -9.34
N LEU A 105 -4.35 25.99 -8.65
CA LEU A 105 -4.65 24.70 -9.25
C LEU A 105 -5.87 24.83 -10.17
N GLY A 106 -5.79 24.22 -11.34
CA GLY A 106 -6.89 24.19 -12.31
C GLY A 106 -8.07 23.32 -11.86
N PRO A 107 -9.17 23.30 -12.63
CA PRO A 107 -10.22 22.33 -12.43
C PRO A 107 -9.69 20.89 -12.62
N ALA A 108 -10.25 19.96 -11.87
CA ALA A 108 -9.94 18.54 -11.98
C ALA A 108 -11.13 17.81 -12.64
N PRO A 109 -10.89 16.78 -13.48
CA PRO A 109 -11.98 15.98 -14.03
C PRO A 109 -12.76 15.23 -12.94
N ASP A 110 -13.90 14.63 -13.30
CA ASP A 110 -14.71 13.84 -12.38
C ASP A 110 -14.04 12.51 -12.00
N SER A 111 -13.30 11.92 -12.94
CA SER A 111 -12.47 10.73 -12.73
C SER A 111 -11.12 10.88 -13.42
N LEU A 112 -10.11 10.22 -12.87
CA LEU A 112 -8.75 10.21 -13.39
C LEU A 112 -8.07 8.90 -13.03
N ASP A 113 -7.43 8.24 -14.00
CA ASP A 113 -6.67 7.02 -13.76
C ASP A 113 -5.38 7.03 -14.58
N TYR A 114 -4.24 7.32 -13.93
CA TYR A 114 -2.95 7.37 -14.59
C TYR A 114 -2.46 6.00 -15.09
N ARG A 115 -3.07 4.89 -14.64
CA ARG A 115 -2.78 3.55 -15.17
C ARG A 115 -3.28 3.44 -16.61
N ALA A 116 -4.48 3.95 -16.88
CA ALA A 116 -5.07 3.94 -18.22
C ALA A 116 -4.31 4.86 -19.19
N LEU A 117 -3.64 5.89 -18.66
CA LEU A 117 -2.80 6.81 -19.43
C LEU A 117 -1.38 6.28 -19.67
N GLY A 118 -1.01 5.12 -19.11
CA GLY A 118 0.32 4.54 -19.26
C GLY A 118 1.42 5.25 -18.48
N PHE A 119 1.09 6.02 -17.44
CA PHE A 119 2.07 6.78 -16.64
C PHE A 119 2.49 6.04 -15.36
N VAL A 120 2.05 4.80 -15.18
CA VAL A 120 2.30 4.03 -13.96
C VAL A 120 3.02 2.73 -14.32
N THR A 121 4.22 2.54 -13.77
CA THR A 121 5.00 1.30 -13.92
C THR A 121 4.28 0.10 -13.29
N PRO A 122 4.68 -1.15 -13.59
CA PRO A 122 4.15 -2.33 -12.91
C PRO A 122 4.26 -2.22 -11.38
N VAL A 123 3.36 -2.92 -10.67
CA VAL A 123 3.43 -3.04 -9.21
C VAL A 123 4.68 -3.84 -8.82
N LYS A 124 5.44 -3.29 -7.88
CA LYS A 124 6.65 -3.91 -7.31
C LYS A 124 6.35 -4.49 -5.91
N ASP A 125 7.33 -5.16 -5.31
CA ASP A 125 7.21 -5.79 -3.98
C ASP A 125 8.39 -5.40 -3.08
N GLN A 126 8.11 -4.67 -2.01
CA GLN A 126 9.13 -4.23 -1.04
C GLN A 126 9.68 -5.39 -0.18
N GLY A 127 8.96 -6.52 -0.12
CA GLY A 127 9.36 -7.66 0.69
C GLY A 127 9.37 -7.34 2.19
N ALA A 128 10.44 -7.73 2.88
CA ALA A 128 10.61 -7.52 4.32
C ALA A 128 11.35 -6.21 4.68
N CYS A 129 11.65 -5.37 3.68
CA CYS A 129 12.29 -4.09 3.85
C CYS A 129 11.23 -2.98 3.92
N SER A 130 11.42 -2.04 4.84
CA SER A 130 10.49 -0.94 5.11
C SER A 130 10.81 0.25 4.20
N SER A 131 10.69 0.01 2.91
CA SER A 131 11.09 0.92 1.82
C SER A 131 9.90 1.50 1.05
N SER A 132 8.68 1.45 1.61
CA SER A 132 7.47 2.05 1.02
C SER A 132 7.69 3.49 0.58
N TRP A 133 8.39 4.27 1.41
CA TRP A 133 8.80 5.64 1.13
C TRP A 133 9.53 5.77 -0.21
N ALA A 134 10.45 4.86 -0.50
CA ALA A 134 11.25 4.86 -1.72
C ALA A 134 10.40 4.43 -2.92
N PHE A 135 9.53 3.42 -2.76
CA PHE A 135 8.59 3.01 -3.82
C PHE A 135 7.62 4.14 -4.19
N SER A 136 7.08 4.85 -3.20
CA SER A 136 6.13 5.95 -3.43
C SER A 136 6.80 7.14 -4.13
N VAL A 137 8.02 7.52 -3.71
CA VAL A 137 8.78 8.61 -4.34
C VAL A 137 9.22 8.25 -5.76
N VAL A 138 9.77 7.04 -5.95
CA VAL A 138 10.13 6.54 -7.29
C VAL A 138 8.93 6.55 -8.21
N GLY A 139 7.80 6.00 -7.77
CA GLY A 139 6.60 5.94 -8.62
C GLY A 139 6.04 7.31 -9.01
N ALA A 140 6.17 8.32 -8.14
CA ALA A 140 5.78 9.68 -8.46
C ALA A 140 6.73 10.31 -9.51
N ILE A 141 8.04 10.12 -9.37
CA ILE A 141 9.04 10.59 -10.33
C ILE A 141 8.87 9.89 -11.68
N GLU A 142 8.71 8.56 -11.70
CA GLU A 142 8.43 7.78 -12.92
C GLU A 142 7.23 8.35 -13.69
N ALA A 143 6.15 8.65 -12.98
CA ALA A 143 4.94 9.18 -13.60
C ALA A 143 5.08 10.62 -14.09
N GLN A 144 5.83 11.47 -13.37
CA GLN A 144 6.15 12.81 -13.85
C GLN A 144 7.00 12.75 -15.12
N VAL A 145 8.03 11.89 -15.16
CA VAL A 145 8.87 11.70 -16.35
C VAL A 145 8.02 11.23 -17.52
N ALA A 146 7.14 10.26 -17.31
CA ALA A 146 6.23 9.77 -18.34
C ALA A 146 5.30 10.89 -18.87
N LYS A 147 4.77 11.73 -17.97
CA LYS A 147 3.92 12.86 -18.33
C LYS A 147 4.64 13.95 -19.13
N THR A 148 5.88 14.27 -18.78
CA THR A 148 6.63 15.36 -19.42
C THR A 148 7.34 14.93 -20.70
N THR A 149 7.83 13.68 -20.76
CA THR A 149 8.65 13.18 -21.88
C THR A 149 7.93 12.20 -22.79
N GLY A 150 6.81 11.63 -22.35
CA GLY A 150 6.12 10.53 -23.04
C GLY A 150 6.79 9.16 -22.86
N VAL A 151 7.88 9.06 -22.10
CA VAL A 151 8.61 7.81 -21.87
C VAL A 151 8.42 7.32 -20.44
N LEU A 152 7.83 6.13 -20.28
CA LEU A 152 7.71 5.49 -18.98
C LEU A 152 9.00 4.76 -18.62
N LEU A 153 9.77 5.32 -17.70
CA LEU A 153 10.97 4.71 -17.15
C LEU A 153 10.66 3.93 -15.88
N SER A 154 11.36 2.81 -15.65
CA SER A 154 11.36 2.11 -14.37
C SER A 154 12.63 2.48 -13.61
N LEU A 155 12.48 3.17 -12.49
CA LEU A 155 13.59 3.72 -11.71
C LEU A 155 13.90 2.82 -10.50
N SER A 156 15.15 2.91 -10.04
CA SER A 156 15.70 2.05 -9.00
C SER A 156 15.29 2.50 -7.61
N VAL A 157 14.45 1.69 -6.97
CA VAL A 157 14.17 1.83 -5.53
C VAL A 157 15.41 1.50 -4.70
N GLN A 158 16.23 0.54 -5.16
CA GLN A 158 17.42 0.11 -4.44
C GLN A 158 18.48 1.21 -4.34
N ASN A 159 18.63 2.04 -5.37
CA ASN A 159 19.54 3.18 -5.34
C ASN A 159 19.21 4.10 -4.16
N LEU A 160 17.93 4.41 -3.91
CA LEU A 160 17.53 5.17 -2.73
C LEU A 160 17.85 4.41 -1.44
N VAL A 161 17.49 3.12 -1.35
CA VAL A 161 17.71 2.30 -0.16
C VAL A 161 19.19 2.23 0.24
N ASP A 162 20.11 2.17 -0.72
CA ASP A 162 21.54 2.01 -0.45
C ASP A 162 22.29 3.35 -0.32
N CYS A 163 21.96 4.33 -1.18
CA CYS A 163 22.78 5.53 -1.36
C CYS A 163 22.30 6.76 -0.61
N SER A 164 21.09 6.74 -0.05
CA SER A 164 20.55 7.87 0.72
C SER A 164 20.57 7.63 2.22
N THR A 165 21.20 6.55 2.71
CA THR A 165 21.18 6.08 4.11
C THR A 165 21.72 7.07 5.16
N ASN A 166 22.37 8.15 4.73
CA ASN A 166 22.79 9.25 5.59
C ASN A 166 21.66 10.24 5.91
N ILE A 167 20.63 10.30 5.07
CA ILE A 167 19.44 11.16 5.22
C ILE A 167 18.12 10.36 5.21
N THR A 168 18.19 9.08 4.87
CA THR A 168 17.13 8.07 4.98
C THR A 168 17.65 6.93 5.84
N TYR A 169 16.78 6.05 6.34
CA TYR A 169 17.22 4.91 7.16
C TYR A 169 17.14 3.59 6.38
N GLY A 170 17.20 3.66 5.03
CA GLY A 170 17.15 2.47 4.17
C GLY A 170 15.90 1.62 4.42
N CYS A 171 16.09 0.42 4.98
CA CYS A 171 15.01 -0.50 5.32
C CYS A 171 14.34 -0.23 6.68
N ASP A 172 14.70 0.84 7.39
CA ASP A 172 14.10 1.23 8.67
C ASP A 172 13.12 2.42 8.54
N GLY A 173 12.73 2.74 7.30
CA GLY A 173 11.80 3.82 6.98
C GLY A 173 12.50 5.16 6.70
N ALA A 174 11.77 6.11 6.13
CA ALA A 174 12.26 7.46 5.91
C ALA A 174 11.10 8.43 5.68
N TRP A 175 11.36 9.72 5.90
CA TRP A 175 10.52 10.78 5.36
C TRP A 175 10.73 10.91 3.84
N MET A 176 9.64 10.89 3.07
CA MET A 176 9.68 10.90 1.60
C MET A 176 10.39 12.13 1.03
N GLY A 177 10.31 13.28 1.72
CA GLY A 177 11.03 14.50 1.32
C GLY A 177 12.55 14.32 1.28
N ASN A 178 13.12 13.48 2.14
CA ASN A 178 14.57 13.22 2.13
C ASN A 178 14.98 12.41 0.89
N ALA A 179 14.12 11.51 0.43
CA ALA A 179 14.33 10.78 -0.81
C ALA A 179 14.26 11.72 -2.02
N TYR A 180 13.29 12.64 -2.06
CA TYR A 180 13.26 13.67 -3.10
C TYR A 180 14.52 14.55 -3.10
N ASN A 181 14.98 14.99 -1.92
CA ASN A 181 16.22 15.76 -1.78
C ASN A 181 17.46 14.98 -2.26
N TYR A 182 17.51 13.67 -2.00
CA TYR A 182 18.56 12.82 -2.54
C TYR A 182 18.53 12.84 -4.07
N VAL A 183 17.37 12.54 -4.67
CA VAL A 183 17.25 12.51 -6.15
C VAL A 183 17.63 13.87 -6.72
N GLN A 184 17.14 14.98 -6.18
CA GLN A 184 17.47 16.33 -6.63
C GLN A 184 18.99 16.58 -6.71
N SER A 185 19.75 16.08 -5.74
CA SER A 185 21.20 16.32 -5.62
C SER A 185 22.07 15.32 -6.39
N ARG A 186 21.62 14.08 -6.60
CA ARG A 186 22.43 12.98 -7.15
C ARG A 186 21.85 12.31 -8.39
N GLY A 187 20.60 12.58 -8.71
CA GLY A 187 19.81 11.82 -9.66
C GLY A 187 19.43 10.44 -9.13
N ILE A 188 18.85 9.61 -10.00
CA ILE A 188 18.44 8.25 -9.69
C ILE A 188 18.74 7.30 -10.86
N ASN A 189 19.15 6.07 -10.54
CA ASN A 189 19.41 5.03 -11.54
C ASN A 189 18.12 4.37 -12.05
N SER A 190 18.19 3.67 -13.19
CA SER A 190 17.11 2.78 -13.63
C SER A 190 17.09 1.48 -12.84
N GLU A 191 15.90 0.86 -12.73
CA GLU A 191 15.71 -0.44 -12.08
C GLU A 191 16.56 -1.54 -12.75
N ALA A 192 16.74 -1.47 -14.07
CA ALA A 192 17.54 -2.45 -14.82
C ALA A 192 19.03 -2.42 -14.41
N ASN A 193 19.59 -1.22 -14.22
CA ASN A 193 20.98 -1.04 -13.85
C ASN A 193 21.23 -1.23 -12.35
N TYR A 194 20.21 -1.00 -11.52
CA TYR A 194 20.30 -1.17 -10.07
C TYR A 194 19.04 -1.87 -9.51
N PRO A 195 18.94 -3.20 -9.65
CA PRO A 195 17.74 -3.94 -9.26
C PRO A 195 17.47 -3.98 -7.76
N TYR A 196 16.19 -4.04 -7.38
CA TYR A 196 15.72 -4.17 -6.00
C TYR A 196 16.08 -5.50 -5.32
N ARG A 197 16.58 -5.42 -4.09
CA ARG A 197 17.10 -6.54 -3.29
C ARG A 197 16.47 -6.65 -1.90
N ALA A 198 15.58 -5.74 -1.53
CA ALA A 198 14.87 -5.74 -0.24
C ALA A 198 15.77 -5.82 1.00
N LYS A 199 16.95 -5.19 0.95
CA LYS A 199 17.88 -5.03 2.07
C LYS A 199 18.80 -3.85 1.79
N VAL A 200 19.37 -3.25 2.83
CA VAL A 200 20.44 -2.26 2.67
C VAL A 200 21.70 -2.97 2.19
N GLY A 201 22.28 -2.45 1.11
CA GLY A 201 23.54 -2.87 0.54
C GLY A 201 24.54 -1.73 0.47
N THR A 202 25.67 -1.97 -0.21
CA THR A 202 26.65 -0.93 -0.50
C THR A 202 26.14 -0.05 -1.64
N CYS A 203 26.15 1.27 -1.45
CA CYS A 203 25.83 2.21 -2.52
C CYS A 203 26.79 2.05 -3.70
N ILE A 204 26.23 1.74 -4.87
CA ILE A 204 26.97 1.67 -6.13
C ILE A 204 26.69 2.94 -6.91
N LEU A 205 27.72 3.73 -7.20
CA LEU A 205 27.61 4.89 -8.08
C LEU A 205 27.47 4.40 -9.53
N ALA A 206 26.24 4.13 -9.94
CA ALA A 206 25.89 3.76 -11.31
C ALA A 206 25.45 4.98 -12.14
N SER A 207 25.21 4.79 -13.44
CA SER A 207 24.76 5.85 -14.35
C SER A 207 23.41 6.43 -13.97
N VAL A 208 23.34 7.74 -13.79
CA VAL A 208 22.09 8.46 -13.52
C VAL A 208 21.17 8.37 -14.73
N GLU A 209 19.95 7.86 -14.51
CA GLU A 209 18.91 7.74 -15.55
C GLU A 209 18.12 9.05 -15.68
N THR A 210 17.77 9.65 -14.54
CA THR A 210 17.03 10.92 -14.50
C THR A 210 17.27 11.67 -13.18
N ASN A 211 16.81 12.92 -13.11
CA ASN A 211 16.83 13.76 -11.92
C ASN A 211 15.45 14.40 -11.68
N CYS A 212 15.17 14.80 -10.45
CA CYS A 212 13.98 15.52 -10.01
C CYS A 212 14.41 16.90 -9.45
N PRO A 213 14.30 17.99 -10.22
CA PRO A 213 14.77 19.32 -9.84
C PRO A 213 14.19 19.89 -8.55
N GLY A 214 13.03 19.41 -8.10
CA GLY A 214 12.48 19.76 -6.80
C GLY A 214 11.25 18.94 -6.42
N HIS A 215 10.67 19.24 -5.26
CA HIS A 215 9.40 18.67 -4.81
C HIS A 215 8.61 19.71 -4.01
N GLY A 216 7.32 19.47 -3.86
CA GLY A 216 6.42 20.28 -3.04
C GLY A 216 5.56 19.43 -2.12
N ARG A 217 5.07 20.07 -1.06
CA ARG A 217 4.12 19.49 -0.11
C ARG A 217 2.80 20.24 -0.14
N LEU A 218 1.70 19.50 -0.22
CA LEU A 218 0.35 20.06 -0.16
C LEU A 218 -0.05 20.40 1.29
N PRO A 219 -1.01 21.32 1.48
CA PRO A 219 -1.69 21.51 2.77
C PRO A 219 -2.24 20.19 3.33
N SER A 220 -2.07 19.99 4.63
CA SER A 220 -2.51 18.78 5.31
C SER A 220 -4.04 18.70 5.39
N GLY A 221 -4.60 17.54 5.07
CA GLY A 221 -6.01 17.19 5.27
C GLY A 221 -6.98 17.70 4.21
N ASP A 222 -6.50 18.42 3.19
CA ASP A 222 -7.35 19.00 2.13
C ASP A 222 -7.44 18.05 0.93
N GLU A 223 -8.47 17.20 0.91
CA GLU A 223 -8.73 16.25 -0.18
C GLU A 223 -9.06 16.93 -1.52
N GLU A 224 -9.63 18.13 -1.51
CA GLU A 224 -9.95 18.88 -2.73
C GLU A 224 -8.67 19.44 -3.37
N VAL A 225 -7.76 19.97 -2.56
CA VAL A 225 -6.43 20.37 -3.02
C VAL A 225 -5.65 19.14 -3.50
N LEU A 226 -5.74 17.99 -2.81
CA LEU A 226 -5.13 16.75 -3.25
C LEU A 226 -5.66 16.29 -4.63
N LYS A 227 -6.98 16.35 -4.85
CA LYS A 227 -7.62 16.01 -6.14
C LYS A 227 -7.09 16.88 -7.27
N LYS A 228 -7.06 18.19 -7.05
CA LYS A 228 -6.61 19.17 -8.04
C LYS A 228 -5.11 19.08 -8.31
N ALA A 229 -4.32 18.82 -7.27
CA ALA A 229 -2.88 18.60 -7.40
C ALA A 229 -2.59 17.32 -8.20
N LEU A 230 -3.31 16.23 -7.95
CA LEU A 230 -3.16 14.98 -8.71
C LEU A 230 -3.47 15.18 -10.20
N ALA A 231 -4.50 15.96 -10.52
CA ALA A 231 -4.81 16.31 -11.91
C ALA A 231 -3.72 17.22 -12.54
N SER A 232 -3.23 18.20 -11.78
CA SER A 232 -2.28 19.21 -12.29
C SER A 232 -0.88 18.66 -12.44
N PHE A 233 -0.38 17.97 -11.42
CA PHE A 233 0.99 17.47 -11.38
C PHE A 233 1.03 16.06 -11.95
N GLY A 234 0.25 15.10 -11.46
CA GLY A 234 0.48 13.68 -11.76
C GLY A 234 0.37 12.88 -10.47
N PRO A 235 0.67 11.57 -10.50
CA PRO A 235 0.70 10.74 -9.30
C PRO A 235 1.46 11.35 -8.12
N ILE A 236 0.91 11.22 -6.93
CA ILE A 236 1.34 11.91 -5.71
C ILE A 236 1.76 10.90 -4.66
N THR A 237 2.88 11.15 -4.00
CA THR A 237 3.31 10.40 -2.81
C THR A 237 2.40 10.76 -1.64
N VAL A 238 1.69 9.79 -1.07
CA VAL A 238 0.81 10.00 0.09
C VAL A 238 1.09 8.97 1.18
N THR A 239 0.72 9.28 2.41
CA THR A 239 0.76 8.36 3.55
C THR A 239 -0.65 8.00 3.98
N ILE A 240 -0.87 6.75 4.39
CA ILE A 240 -2.14 6.28 4.92
C ILE A 240 -1.94 5.45 6.19
N ASP A 241 -2.98 5.33 7.00
CA ASP A 241 -3.03 4.31 8.05
C ASP A 241 -3.29 2.93 7.43
N ALA A 242 -2.27 2.07 7.46
CA ALA A 242 -2.32 0.69 7.01
C ALA A 242 -2.26 -0.32 8.18
N SER A 243 -2.42 0.15 9.42
CA SER A 243 -2.20 -0.66 10.63
C SER A 243 -3.27 -1.72 10.89
N ASN A 244 -4.40 -1.63 10.18
CA ASN A 244 -5.54 -2.52 10.34
C ASN A 244 -5.37 -3.85 9.58
N ILE A 245 -5.87 -4.92 10.18
CA ILE A 245 -5.88 -6.26 9.56
C ILE A 245 -6.72 -6.30 8.27
N SER A 246 -7.77 -5.48 8.20
CA SER A 246 -8.61 -5.31 7.01
C SER A 246 -7.82 -4.73 5.84
N PHE A 247 -6.90 -3.79 6.08
CA PHE A 247 -5.98 -3.29 5.06
C PHE A 247 -5.01 -4.39 4.59
N MET A 248 -4.43 -5.12 5.55
CA MET A 248 -3.49 -6.22 5.27
C MET A 248 -4.07 -7.27 4.32
N PHE A 249 -5.38 -7.57 4.45
CA PHE A 249 -6.07 -8.59 3.65
C PHE A 249 -7.07 -8.03 2.64
N TYR A 250 -7.07 -6.73 2.38
CA TYR A 250 -7.92 -6.13 1.36
C TYR A 250 -7.80 -6.87 0.03
N LYS A 251 -8.94 -7.12 -0.61
CA LYS A 251 -9.02 -7.82 -1.90
C LYS A 251 -9.60 -6.95 -3.01
N THR A 252 -10.79 -6.40 -2.81
CA THR A 252 -11.50 -5.59 -3.81
C THR A 252 -12.63 -4.80 -3.18
N GLY A 253 -13.04 -3.72 -3.84
CA GLY A 253 -14.13 -2.84 -3.41
C GLY A 253 -13.60 -1.51 -2.89
N ILE A 254 -14.48 -0.65 -2.40
CA ILE A 254 -14.08 0.63 -1.81
C ILE A 254 -13.79 0.40 -0.32
N TYR A 255 -12.52 0.53 0.06
CA TYR A 255 -12.09 0.33 1.44
C TYR A 255 -12.62 1.47 2.33
N ASP A 256 -13.46 1.10 3.30
CA ASP A 256 -14.22 2.00 4.16
C ASP A 256 -14.23 1.56 5.65
N ASP A 257 -13.19 0.82 6.08
CA ASP A 257 -13.09 0.38 7.48
C ASP A 257 -13.05 1.56 8.47
N PRO A 258 -14.03 1.71 9.36
CA PRO A 258 -14.09 2.82 10.31
C PRO A 258 -12.93 2.84 11.33
N GLN A 259 -12.16 1.75 11.44
CA GLN A 259 -10.94 1.70 12.26
C GLN A 259 -9.73 2.36 11.57
N CYS A 260 -9.85 2.77 10.30
CA CYS A 260 -8.76 3.46 9.62
C CYS A 260 -8.58 4.87 10.19
N GLY A 261 -7.49 5.05 10.95
CA GLY A 261 -7.24 6.28 11.68
C GLY A 261 -6.87 7.45 10.77
N MET A 262 -7.26 8.66 11.18
CA MET A 262 -6.93 9.89 10.44
C MET A 262 -5.56 10.49 10.83
N SER A 263 -4.98 10.11 11.97
CA SER A 263 -3.79 10.78 12.52
C SER A 263 -2.53 9.93 12.58
N LYS A 264 -2.67 8.60 12.69
CA LYS A 264 -1.55 7.65 12.78
C LYS A 264 -1.35 6.94 11.45
N VAL A 265 -0.81 7.67 10.48
CA VAL A 265 -0.42 7.08 9.19
C VAL A 265 0.83 6.23 9.34
N THR A 266 0.93 5.14 8.58
CA THR A 266 1.94 4.09 8.81
C THR A 266 2.53 3.50 7.53
N LEU A 267 2.00 3.85 6.35
CA LEU A 267 2.47 3.36 5.05
C LEU A 267 2.46 4.45 3.99
N ASP A 268 3.55 4.56 3.23
CA ASP A 268 3.63 5.40 2.04
C ASP A 268 3.13 4.62 0.82
N VAL A 269 2.21 5.23 0.08
CA VAL A 269 1.66 4.67 -1.15
C VAL A 269 1.66 5.75 -2.22
N LEU A 270 1.48 5.35 -3.48
CA LEU A 270 1.38 6.28 -4.60
C LEU A 270 -0.10 6.46 -4.95
N LEU A 271 -0.60 7.68 -4.87
CA LEU A 271 -1.92 8.05 -5.35
C LEU A 271 -1.88 8.20 -6.88
N VAL A 272 -2.64 7.37 -7.60
CA VAL A 272 -2.58 7.27 -9.07
C VAL A 272 -3.90 7.63 -9.76
N GLY A 273 -4.94 7.97 -9.00
CA GLY A 273 -6.24 8.31 -9.58
C GLY A 273 -7.36 8.46 -8.57
N TYR A 274 -8.56 8.69 -9.08
CA TYR A 274 -9.82 8.70 -8.35
C TYR A 274 -11.00 8.45 -9.29
N GLY A 275 -12.14 8.12 -8.70
CA GLY A 275 -13.41 8.04 -9.39
C GLY A 275 -14.58 8.06 -8.43
N SER A 276 -15.72 7.60 -8.91
CA SER A 276 -16.94 7.38 -8.15
C SER A 276 -17.60 6.10 -8.67
N GLU A 277 -18.10 5.26 -7.77
CA GLU A 277 -18.84 4.04 -8.11
C GLU A 277 -20.08 3.98 -7.21
N ASN A 278 -21.27 3.88 -7.82
CA ASN A 278 -22.54 3.83 -7.09
C ASN A 278 -22.74 4.99 -6.09
N GLY A 279 -22.26 6.18 -6.43
CA GLY A 279 -22.34 7.37 -5.57
C GLY A 279 -21.30 7.41 -4.44
N VAL A 280 -20.37 6.45 -4.40
CA VAL A 280 -19.26 6.42 -3.44
C VAL A 280 -17.98 6.83 -4.14
N ASP A 281 -17.40 7.93 -3.68
CA ASP A 281 -16.16 8.48 -4.17
C ASP A 281 -14.96 7.68 -3.65
N TYR A 282 -13.97 7.44 -4.52
CA TYR A 282 -12.75 6.73 -4.13
C TYR A 282 -11.49 7.35 -4.74
N TRP A 283 -10.38 7.15 -4.02
CA TRP A 283 -9.00 7.26 -4.48
C TRP A 283 -8.51 5.94 -5.04
N ILE A 284 -7.59 5.95 -5.99
CA ILE A 284 -6.88 4.77 -6.49
C ILE A 284 -5.44 4.86 -6.01
N ILE A 285 -5.04 3.94 -5.13
CA ILE A 285 -3.67 3.88 -4.60
C ILE A 285 -2.93 2.66 -5.15
N LYS A 286 -1.66 2.86 -5.48
CA LYS A 286 -0.69 1.81 -5.83
C LYS A 286 0.11 1.46 -4.58
N ASN A 287 0.07 0.19 -4.18
CA ASN A 287 0.84 -0.33 -3.06
C ASN A 287 2.14 -1.00 -3.54
N SER A 288 3.08 -1.23 -2.63
CA SER A 288 4.37 -1.89 -2.86
C SER A 288 4.42 -3.31 -2.29
N TRP A 289 3.28 -3.99 -2.16
CA TRP A 289 3.18 -5.34 -1.60
C TRP A 289 3.01 -6.44 -2.66
N GLY A 290 3.34 -6.13 -3.91
CA GLY A 290 3.19 -7.05 -5.04
C GLY A 290 1.76 -7.18 -5.54
N THR A 291 1.61 -7.77 -6.73
CA THR A 291 0.33 -7.90 -7.44
C THR A 291 -0.67 -8.86 -6.78
N GLY A 292 -0.21 -9.71 -5.85
CA GLY A 292 -1.06 -10.63 -5.10
C GLY A 292 -1.88 -9.98 -3.98
N TRP A 293 -1.59 -8.73 -3.62
CA TRP A 293 -2.36 -7.95 -2.65
C TRP A 293 -3.40 -7.07 -3.36
N GLY A 294 -4.61 -6.93 -2.80
CA GLY A 294 -5.65 -6.07 -3.34
C GLY A 294 -6.05 -6.36 -4.79
N GLU A 295 -6.39 -5.28 -5.50
CA GLU A 295 -6.83 -5.28 -6.89
C GLU A 295 -5.59 -5.24 -7.80
N LYS A 296 -4.89 -6.37 -7.90
CA LYS A 296 -3.61 -6.51 -8.64
C LYS A 296 -2.52 -5.56 -8.13
N GLY A 297 -2.46 -5.33 -6.82
CA GLY A 297 -1.52 -4.43 -6.16
C GLY A 297 -2.04 -3.01 -5.91
N TYR A 298 -3.28 -2.75 -6.29
CA TYR A 298 -3.97 -1.47 -6.06
C TYR A 298 -5.08 -1.61 -5.04
N MET A 299 -5.54 -0.47 -4.52
CA MET A 299 -6.73 -0.38 -3.68
C MET A 299 -7.56 0.83 -4.09
N ARG A 300 -8.87 0.69 -3.99
CA ARG A 300 -9.80 1.82 -3.99
C ARG A 300 -10.08 2.19 -2.54
N LEU A 301 -9.73 3.42 -2.17
CA LEU A 301 -9.84 3.94 -0.81
C LEU A 301 -10.93 5.01 -0.76
N LEU A 302 -11.80 5.00 0.25
CA LEU A 302 -12.85 6.00 0.39
C LEU A 302 -12.28 7.43 0.28
N ARG A 303 -12.89 8.26 -0.58
CA ARG A 303 -12.56 9.67 -0.81
C ARG A 303 -13.73 10.54 -0.33
N ASN A 304 -13.43 11.77 0.08
CA ASN A 304 -14.42 12.72 0.64
C ASN A 304 -15.05 12.20 1.94
N GLY A 305 -14.32 11.36 2.67
CA GLY A 305 -14.72 10.76 3.94
C GLY A 305 -14.06 11.45 5.14
N SER A 306 -13.89 12.78 5.07
CA SER A 306 -13.16 13.58 6.07
C SER A 306 -11.69 13.17 6.23
N ASN A 307 -10.93 13.12 5.13
CA ASN A 307 -9.52 12.71 5.11
C ASN A 307 -9.34 11.28 5.64
N PHE A 308 -10.15 10.37 5.11
CA PHE A 308 -10.18 8.96 5.51
C PHE A 308 -8.79 8.31 5.40
N CYS A 309 -8.42 7.51 6.41
CA CYS A 309 -7.07 6.96 6.59
C CYS A 309 -5.93 7.99 6.64
N GLY A 310 -6.21 9.29 6.76
CA GLY A 310 -5.19 10.35 6.78
C GLY A 310 -4.49 10.59 5.44
N ILE A 311 -5.08 10.16 4.31
CA ILE A 311 -4.45 10.18 2.97
C ILE A 311 -3.88 11.56 2.57
N ALA A 312 -4.52 12.65 2.99
CA ALA A 312 -4.11 14.01 2.66
C ALA A 312 -3.19 14.65 3.71
N ASN A 313 -2.75 13.93 4.76
CA ASN A 313 -1.88 14.52 5.81
C ASN A 313 -0.48 14.87 5.29
N TYR A 314 0.10 13.95 4.51
CA TYR A 314 1.45 14.06 3.97
C TYR A 314 1.44 13.71 2.50
N ALA A 315 1.01 14.67 1.68
CA ALA A 315 0.99 14.57 0.23
C ALA A 315 2.14 15.38 -0.39
N LEU A 316 3.05 14.68 -1.05
CA LEU A 316 4.23 15.25 -1.71
C LEU A 316 4.20 14.94 -3.20
N PHE A 317 4.64 15.89 -4.02
CA PHE A 317 4.69 15.76 -5.47
C PHE A 317 6.04 16.23 -6.02
N PRO A 318 6.57 15.57 -7.07
CA PRO A 318 7.80 16.01 -7.72
C PRO A 318 7.54 17.23 -8.61
N LEU A 319 8.58 18.05 -8.81
CA LEU A 319 8.63 19.14 -9.78
C LEU A 319 9.69 18.79 -10.82
N LEU A 320 9.25 18.45 -12.03
CA LEU A 320 10.08 18.26 -13.23
C LEU A 320 9.99 19.48 -14.16
#